data_AF-A0A6D0F9B0-F1
#
_entry.id   AF-A0A6D0F9B0-F1
#
_cell.length_a   1.000
_cell.length_b   1.000
_cell.length_c   1.000
_cell.angle_alpha   90.00
_cell.angle_beta   90.00
_cell.angle_gamma   90.00
#
_symmetry.space_group_name_H-M   'P 1'
#
loop_
_entity.id
_entity.type
_entity.pdbx_description
1 polymer ?
#
loop_
_entity_poly.entity_id
_entity_poly.type
_entity_poly.pdbx_seq_one_letter_code
_entity_poly.pdbx_strand_id
1 'polypeptide(L)' 'MYHLRVPQTEEELERYYQFRWEMLRKPLHQPKGSERDAWDAMAHHQMVVDEQGNLVAVGR' A
#
# COMPACT_ATOMS: atom_id res chain seq x y z
N MET A 1 -5.75 -0.66 -18.79
CA MET A 1 -5.57 -2.01 -18.21
C MET A 1 -4.94 -1.85 -16.84
N TYR A 2 -5.32 -2.70 -15.87
CA TYR A 2 -4.73 -2.67 -14.53
C TYR A 2 -3.82 -3.89 -14.34
N HIS A 3 -2.71 -3.70 -13.62
CA HIS A 3 -1.76 -4.76 -13.32
C HIS A 3 -1.69 -5.00 -11.82
N LEU A 4 -1.91 -6.25 -11.43
CA LEU A 4 -1.71 -6.73 -10.06
C LEU A 4 -0.25 -7.18 -9.90
N ARG A 5 0.45 -6.70 -8.87
CA ARG A 5 1.82 -7.12 -8.58
C ARG A 5 2.16 -7.05 -7.09
N VAL A 6 3.19 -7.77 -6.69
CA VAL A 6 3.79 -7.70 -5.35
C VAL A 6 4.84 -6.59 -5.35
N PRO A 7 4.91 -5.71 -4.34
CA PRO A 7 6.01 -4.74 -4.22
C PRO A 7 7.36 -5.46 -4.16
N GLN A 8 8.32 -5.04 -4.98
CA GLN A 8 9.64 -5.67 -5.07
C GLN A 8 10.77 -4.80 -4.51
N THR A 9 10.55 -3.49 -4.42
CA THR A 9 11.52 -2.53 -3.90
C THR A 9 11.02 -1.85 -2.63
N GLU A 10 11.94 -1.30 -1.83
CA GLU A 10 11.57 -0.51 -0.65
C GLU A 10 10.69 0.69 -1.04
N GLU A 11 10.99 1.35 -2.16
CA GLU A 11 10.19 2.48 -2.67
C GLU A 11 8.75 2.06 -3.01
N GLU A 12 8.54 0.90 -3.63
CA GLU A 12 7.20 0.37 -3.89
C GLU A 12 6.45 0.04 -2.61
N LEU A 13 7.17 -0.49 -1.61
CA LEU A 13 6.61 -0.82 -0.31
C LEU A 13 6.25 0.44 0.50
N GLU A 14 7.07 1.49 0.43
CA GLU A 14 6.77 2.81 1.00
C GLU A 14 5.52 3.42 0.35
N ARG A 15 5.42 3.37 -0.99
CA ARG A 15 4.22 3.82 -1.73
C ARG A 15 2.98 3.02 -1.32
N TYR A 16 3.12 1.71 -1.13
CA TYR A 16 2.06 0.83 -0.64
C TYR A 16 1.53 1.27 0.74
N TYR A 17 2.43 1.50 1.71
CA TYR A 17 2.04 1.93 3.05
C TYR A 17 1.47 3.35 3.06
N GLN A 18 2.05 4.26 2.29
CA GLN A 18 1.53 5.61 2.12
C GLN A 18 0.09 5.57 1.60
N PHE A 19 -0.20 4.74 0.59
CA PHE A 19 -1.56 4.57 0.06
C PHE A 19 -2.52 3.99 1.10
N ARG A 20 -2.13 2.94 1.85
CA ARG A 20 -2.96 2.40 2.95
C ARG A 20 -3.27 3.45 4.00
N TRP A 21 -2.28 4.24 4.40
CA TRP A 21 -2.48 5.32 5.35
C TRP A 21 -3.45 6.38 4.82
N GLU A 22 -3.27 6.83 3.57
CA GLU A 22 -4.13 7.84 2.95
C GLU A 22 -5.60 7.40 2.87
N MET A 23 -5.84 6.13 2.56
CA MET A 23 -7.20 5.61 2.41
C MET A 23 -7.86 5.23 3.74
N LEU A 24 -7.11 4.64 4.68
CA LEU A 24 -7.68 4.03 5.89
C LEU A 24 -7.48 4.86 7.16
N ARG A 25 -6.39 5.61 7.26
CA ARG A 25 -5.93 6.24 8.50
C ARG A 25 -6.11 7.75 8.48
N LYS A 26 -5.78 8.39 7.36
CA LYS A 26 -5.94 9.85 7.16
C LYS A 26 -7.38 10.34 7.37
N PRO A 27 -8.44 9.69 6.84
CA PRO A 27 -9.82 10.14 7.08
C PRO A 27 -10.23 10.05 8.55
N LEU A 28 -9.55 9.18 9.31
CA LEU A 28 -9.75 8.98 10.74
C LEU A 28 -8.80 9.83 11.60
N HIS A 29 -8.02 10.73 11.00
CA HIS A 29 -7.01 11.56 11.67
C HIS A 29 -5.94 10.76 12.45
N GLN A 30 -5.63 9.55 11.99
CA GLN A 30 -4.61 8.70 12.61
C GLN A 30 -3.20 9.02 12.08
N PRO A 31 -2.14 8.90 12.91
CA PRO A 31 -0.78 9.25 12.51
C PRO A 31 -0.23 8.30 11.43
N LYS A 32 0.73 8.78 10.63
CA LYS A 32 1.50 7.92 9.72
C LYS A 32 2.23 6.83 10.51
N GLY A 33 2.29 5.62 9.95
CA GLY A 33 2.80 4.42 10.61
C GLY A 33 1.71 3.57 11.28
N SER A 34 0.53 4.14 11.57
CA SER A 34 -0.60 3.39 12.16
C SER A 34 -1.29 2.44 11.17
N GLU A 35 -0.99 2.56 9.89
CA GLU A 35 -1.39 1.60 8.87
C GLU A 35 -0.67 0.27 9.01
N ARG A 36 0.46 0.21 9.73
CA ARG A 36 1.29 -0.99 9.89
C ARG A 36 1.00 -1.71 11.19
N ASP A 37 1.08 -3.02 11.19
CA ASP A 37 1.02 -3.88 12.38
C ASP A 37 2.04 -5.03 12.30
N ALA A 38 2.08 -5.84 13.36
CA ALA A 38 3.04 -6.95 13.46
C ALA A 38 2.88 -8.03 12.37
N TRP A 39 1.70 -8.10 11.72
CA TRP A 39 1.42 -9.10 10.70
C TRP A 39 1.92 -8.68 9.31
N ASP A 40 2.20 -7.39 9.09
CA ASP A 40 2.74 -6.90 7.81
C ASP A 40 4.06 -7.58 7.42
N ALA A 41 4.89 -7.98 8.39
CA ALA A 41 6.13 -8.67 8.12
C ALA A 41 5.94 -10.06 7.48
N MET A 42 4.77 -10.67 7.65
CA MET A 42 4.45 -12.02 7.16
C MET A 42 3.36 -12.03 6.08
N ALA A 43 2.78 -10.87 5.76
CA ALA A 43 1.63 -10.78 4.87
C ALA A 43 2.03 -10.80 3.39
N HIS A 44 1.11 -11.25 2.54
CA HIS A 44 1.28 -11.24 1.09
C HIS A 44 0.78 -9.92 0.50
N HIS A 45 1.67 -8.93 0.43
CA HIS A 45 1.34 -7.60 -0.08
C HIS A 45 1.04 -7.62 -1.59
N GLN A 46 -0.04 -6.96 -1.97
CA GLN A 46 -0.45 -6.80 -3.37
C GLN A 46 -0.77 -5.34 -3.67
N MET A 47 -0.38 -4.91 -4.87
CA MET A 47 -0.60 -3.58 -5.43
C MET A 47 -1.31 -3.70 -6.78
N VAL A 48 -2.26 -2.81 -7.03
CA VAL A 48 -2.85 -2.63 -8.36
C VAL A 48 -2.34 -1.31 -8.92
N VAL A 49 -1.72 -1.36 -10.09
CA VAL A 49 -1.25 -0.18 -10.83
C VAL A 49 -2.00 -0.02 -12.15
N ASP A 50 -2.24 1.21 -12.56
CA ASP A 50 -2.77 1.53 -13.89
C ASP A 50 -1.67 1.52 -14.97
N GLU A 51 -2.04 1.81 -16.23
CA GLU A 51 -1.11 1.83 -17.37
C GLU A 51 -0.06 2.95 -17.26
N GLN A 52 -0.34 3.97 -16.47
CA GLN A 52 0.56 5.09 -16.23
C GLN A 52 1.50 4.83 -15.04
N GLY A 53 1.36 3.69 -14.36
CA GLY A 53 2.15 3.32 -13.19
C GLY A 53 1.67 3.95 -11.88
N ASN A 54 0.46 4.53 -11.87
CA ASN A 54 -0.14 5.04 -10.64
C ASN A 54 -0.69 3.88 -9.81
N LEU A 55 -0.49 3.98 -8.49
CA LEU A 55 -1.05 3.03 -7.54
C LEU A 55 -2.52 3.37 -7.31
N VAL A 56 -3.42 2.43 -7.60
CA VAL A 56 -4.87 2.64 -7.51
C VAL A 56 -5.55 1.79 -6.45
N ALA A 57 -4.91 0.70 -6.01
CA ALA A 57 -5.36 -0.11 -4.89
C ALA A 57 -4.21 -0.90 -4.27
N VAL A 58 -4.40 -1.33 -3.03
CA VAL A 58 -3.46 -2.15 -2.27
C VAL A 58 -4.23 -3.12 -1.37
N GLY A 59 -3.62 -4.28 -1.10
CA GLY A 59 -4.18 -5.30 -0.21
C GLY A 59 -3.08 -6.16 0.41
N ARG A 60 -3.45 -6.91 1.45
CA ARG A 60 -2.66 -7.99 2.03
C ARG A 60 -3.59 -9.11 2.48
#